data_AF-A0A350TKF8-F1
#
_entry.id   AF-A0A350TKF8-F1
#
_cell.length_a   1.000
_cell.length_b   1.000
_cell.length_c   1.000
_cell.angle_alpha   90.00
_cell.angle_beta   90.00
_cell.angle_gamma   90.00
#
_symmetry.space_group_name_H-M   'P 1'
#
loop_
_entity.id
_entity.type
_entity.pdbx_description
1 polymer ?
#
loop_
_entity_poly.entity_id
_entity_poly.type
_entity_poly.pdbx_seq_one_letter_code
_entity_poly.pdbx_strand_id
1 'polypeptide(L)' 'MYDPAHPFGRKAIQLAVIDPVSCTGCGWCAMFCPMKCIDQRPDGIYEVRPDDCIGCRSCKVNCFYGAVTMLPPQVR' A
#
# COMPACT_ATOMS: atom_id res chain seq x y z
N MET A 1 -0.65 23.28 12.06
CA MET A 1 0.05 22.05 11.61
C MET A 1 -0.67 20.87 12.23
N TYR A 2 -1.84 20.54 11.68
CA TYR A 2 -2.65 19.40 12.11
C TYR A 2 -2.56 18.39 10.97
N ASP A 3 -1.82 17.31 11.19
CA ASP A 3 -1.88 16.14 10.33
C ASP A 3 -2.98 15.23 10.90
N PRO A 4 -4.22 15.27 10.38
CA PRO A 4 -5.29 14.40 10.87
C PRO A 4 -4.95 12.91 10.75
N ALA A 5 -4.04 12.53 9.85
CA ALA A 5 -3.58 11.16 9.71
C ALA A 5 -2.58 10.77 10.80
N HIS A 6 -1.78 11.72 11.30
CA HIS A 6 -0.74 11.49 12.32
C HIS A 6 -0.79 12.49 13.49
N PRO A 7 -1.86 12.50 14.31
CA PRO A 7 -2.03 13.47 15.40
C PRO A 7 -1.00 13.32 16.54
N PHE A 8 -0.29 12.19 16.60
CA PHE A 8 0.73 11.90 17.62
C PHE A 8 2.15 11.77 17.04
N GLY A 9 2.39 12.33 15.84
CA GLY A 9 3.65 12.24 15.13
C GLY A 9 3.76 11.01 14.23
N ARG A 10 4.73 11.05 13.30
CA ARG A 10 4.95 9.98 12.33
C ARG A 10 5.53 8.74 13.01
N LYS A 11 4.88 7.60 12.83
CA LYS A 11 5.29 6.31 13.40
C LYS A 11 6.04 5.49 12.35
N ALA A 12 6.99 4.68 12.80
CA ALA A 12 7.60 3.66 11.96
C ALA A 12 6.52 2.65 11.54
N ILE A 13 6.25 2.57 10.24
CA ILE A 13 5.27 1.64 9.68
C ILE A 13 5.88 0.88 8.50
N GLN A 14 5.35 -0.33 8.26
CA GLN A 14 5.73 -1.10 7.09
C GLN A 14 4.93 -0.64 5.89
N LEU A 15 5.62 -0.25 4.82
CA LEU A 15 4.98 0.18 3.58
C LEU A 15 4.76 -1.00 2.65
N ALA A 16 3.59 -1.04 2.02
CA ALA A 16 3.32 -1.98 0.94
C ALA A 16 3.89 -1.43 -0.37
N VAL A 17 4.60 -2.26 -1.12
CA VAL A 17 5.07 -1.99 -2.48
C VAL A 17 4.55 -3.07 -3.40
N ILE A 18 4.08 -2.69 -4.58
CA ILE A 18 3.61 -3.61 -5.60
C ILE A 18 4.72 -3.74 -6.64
N ASP A 19 5.19 -4.96 -6.86
CA ASP A 19 6.10 -5.29 -7.95
C ASP A 19 5.35 -5.24 -9.29
N PRO A 20 5.69 -4.32 -10.20
CA PRO A 20 5.00 -4.20 -11.47
C PRO A 20 5.21 -5.41 -12.39
N VAL A 21 6.29 -6.19 -12.20
CA VAL A 21 6.57 -7.37 -13.03
C VAL A 21 5.64 -8.53 -12.67
N SER A 22 5.36 -8.72 -11.38
CA SER A 22 4.49 -9.79 -10.89
C SER A 22 3.00 -9.38 -10.84
N CYS A 23 2.70 -8.09 -10.97
CA CYS A 23 1.33 -7.59 -10.89
C CYS A 23 0.53 -7.89 -12.17
N THR A 24 -0.67 -8.44 -12.00
CA THR A 24 -1.56 -8.81 -13.12
C THR A 24 -2.65 -7.78 -13.42
N GLY A 25 -2.74 -6.69 -12.66
CA GLY A 25 -3.80 -5.69 -12.82
C GLY A 25 -5.19 -6.14 -12.32
N CYS A 26 -5.28 -7.20 -11.53
CA CYS A 26 -6.56 -7.76 -11.06
C CYS A 26 -7.35 -6.89 -10.04
N GLY A 27 -6.71 -5.93 -9.38
CA GLY A 27 -7.38 -4.96 -8.49
C GLY A 27 -7.77 -5.42 -7.08
N TRP A 28 -7.53 -6.68 -6.71
CA TRP A 28 -7.82 -7.18 -5.35
C TRP A 28 -7.16 -6.37 -4.23
N CYS A 29 -5.92 -5.93 -4.44
CA CYS A 29 -5.20 -5.13 -3.46
C CYS A 29 -5.89 -3.79 -3.17
N ALA A 30 -6.38 -3.10 -4.21
CA ALA A 30 -7.11 -1.84 -4.07
C ALA A 30 -8.48 -2.03 -3.42
N MET A 31 -9.21 -3.09 -3.78
CA MET A 31 -10.51 -3.43 -3.20
C MET A 31 -10.44 -3.63 -1.67
N PHE A 32 -9.39 -4.31 -1.19
CA PHE A 32 -9.22 -4.63 0.22
C PHE A 32 -8.42 -3.58 1.01
N CYS A 33 -8.03 -2.47 0.40
CA CYS A 33 -7.31 -1.41 1.10
C CYS A 33 -8.28 -0.52 1.89
N PRO A 34 -8.27 -0.56 3.24
CA PRO A 34 -9.19 0.26 4.04
C PRO A 34 -8.93 1.76 3.90
N MET A 35 -7.68 2.14 3.61
CA MET A 35 -7.27 3.52 3.38
C MET A 35 -7.51 4.01 1.95
N LYS A 36 -7.92 3.11 1.03
CA LYS A 36 -8.06 3.43 -0.41
C LYS A 36 -6.82 4.12 -0.98
N CYS A 37 -5.65 3.65 -0.56
CA CYS A 37 -4.34 4.22 -0.90
C CYS A 37 -3.65 3.50 -2.07
N ILE A 38 -4.39 2.72 -2.86
CA ILE A 38 -3.82 1.93 -3.96
C ILE A 38 -4.57 2.30 -5.23
N ASP A 39 -3.87 2.89 -6.18
CA ASP A 39 -4.43 3.38 -7.43
C ASP A 39 -3.98 2.53 -8.61
N GLN A 40 -4.80 2.49 -9.65
CA GLN A 40 -4.41 1.88 -10.93
C GLN A 40 -3.68 2.94 -11.77
N ARG A 41 -2.46 2.61 -12.19
CA ARG A 41 -1.66 3.40 -13.12
C ARG A 41 -2.18 3.22 -14.56
N PRO A 42 -1.82 4.12 -15.50
CA PRO A 42 -2.24 4.02 -16.90
C PRO A 42 -1.79 2.73 -17.63
N ASP A 43 -0.75 2.06 -17.13
CA ASP A 43 -0.25 0.78 -17.63
C ASP A 43 -1.05 -0.43 -17.09
N GLY A 44 -2.11 -0.18 -16.31
CA GLY A 44 -2.98 -1.21 -15.73
C GLY A 44 -2.46 -1.82 -14.43
N ILE A 45 -1.25 -1.46 -14.00
CA ILE A 45 -0.63 -1.93 -12.77
C ILE A 45 -1.06 -1.07 -11.58
N TYR A 46 -1.10 -1.68 -10.39
CA TYR A 46 -1.47 -0.96 -9.17
C TYR A 46 -0.24 -0.40 -8.45
N GLU A 47 -0.39 0.78 -7.86
CA GLU A 47 0.64 1.47 -7.08
C GLU A 47 0.08 1.97 -5.76
N VAL A 48 0.90 1.91 -4.71
CA VAL A 48 0.52 2.31 -3.35
C VAL A 48 0.98 3.75 -3.11
N ARG A 49 0.08 4.64 -2.70
CA ARG A 49 0.44 5.94 -2.14
C ARG A 49 1.03 5.73 -0.74
N PRO A 50 2.34 5.96 -0.53
CA PRO A 50 3.01 5.58 0.71
C PRO A 50 2.57 6.44 1.90
N ASP A 51 2.14 7.69 1.67
CA ASP A 51 1.78 8.63 2.73
C ASP A 51 0.44 8.30 3.40
N ASP A 52 -0.45 7.59 2.68
CA ASP A 52 -1.75 7.13 3.18
C ASP A 52 -1.70 5.67 3.68
N CYS A 53 -0.61 4.96 3.41
CA CYS A 53 -0.48 3.56 3.76
C CYS A 53 -0.25 3.42 5.26
N ILE A 54 -1.13 2.74 5.98
CA ILE A 54 -0.99 2.50 7.44
C ILE A 54 -0.28 1.19 7.79
N GLY A 55 0.22 0.45 6.78
CA GLY A 55 0.89 -0.83 6.98
C GLY A 55 0.02 -1.97 7.50
N CYS A 56 -1.29 -1.94 7.25
CA CYS A 56 -2.25 -2.97 7.73
C CYS A 56 -2.07 -4.37 7.09
N ARG A 57 -1.26 -4.49 6.04
CA ARG A 57 -0.94 -5.75 5.31
C ARG A 57 -2.12 -6.42 4.57
N SER A 58 -3.31 -5.82 4.54
CA SER A 58 -4.49 -6.38 3.85
C SER A 58 -4.21 -6.70 2.36
N CYS A 59 -3.54 -5.80 1.65
CA CYS A 59 -3.16 -6.01 0.24
C CYS A 59 -2.19 -7.18 0.06
N LYS A 60 -1.28 -7.41 1.02
CA LYS A 60 -0.32 -8.54 0.96
C LYS A 60 -1.04 -9.89 1.09
N VAL A 61 -1.99 -9.98 2.02
CA VAL A 61 -2.76 -11.21 2.26
C VAL A 61 -3.66 -11.55 1.08
N ASN A 62 -4.24 -10.54 0.44
CA ASN A 62 -5.20 -10.74 -0.67
C ASN A 62 -4.55 -10.79 -2.07
N CYS A 63 -3.22 -10.71 -2.17
CA CYS A 63 -2.53 -10.82 -3.45
C CYS A 63 -2.17 -12.29 -3.76
N PHE A 64 -3.01 -12.96 -4.54
CA PHE A 64 -2.78 -14.35 -4.96
C PHE A 64 -1.54 -14.54 -5.85
N TYR A 65 -1.10 -13.48 -6.53
CA TYR A 65 0.05 -13.50 -7.44
C TYR A 65 1.37 -13.16 -6.76
N GLY A 66 1.36 -12.88 -5.45
CA GLY A 66 2.58 -12.58 -4.70
C GLY A 66 3.22 -11.21 -5.01
N ALA A 67 2.58 -10.37 -5.83
CA ALA A 67 3.13 -9.09 -6.30
C ALA A 67 3.31 -8.02 -5.21
N VAL A 68 2.69 -8.18 -4.03
CA VAL A 68 2.82 -7.21 -2.93
C VAL A 68 3.96 -7.61 -2.01
N THR A 69 4.82 -6.66 -1.63
CA THR A 69 5.87 -6.83 -0.61
C THR A 69 5.70 -5.80 0.50
N MET A 70 5.89 -6.22 1.75
CA MET A 70 5.94 -5.31 2.90
C MET A 70 7.39 -4.95 3.18
N LEU A 71 7.75 -3.69 3.04
CA LEU A 71 9.09 -3.20 3.37
C LEU A 71 9.32 -3.16 4.89
N PRO A 72 10.58 -3.20 5.34
CA PRO A 72 10.93 -2.96 6.74
C PRO A 72 10.35 -1.62 7.25
N PRO A 73 10.01 -1.51 8.54
CA PRO A 73 9.49 -0.28 9.10
C PRO A 73 10.44 0.90 8.88
N GLN A 74 9.93 2.00 8.37
CA GLN A 74 10.69 3.24 8.20
C GLN A 74 10.03 4.36 8.99
N VAL A 75 10.80 5.09 9.79
CA VAL A 75 10.35 6.35 10.38
C VAL A 75 10.39 7.36 9.23
N ARG A 76 9.23 7.73 8.73
CA ARG A 76 9.10 8.86 7.80
C ARG A 76 8.72 10.10 8.58
#